data_AF-A0AAV3ZWA4-F1
#
_entry.id   AF-A0AAV3ZWA4-F1
#
_cell.length_a   1.000
_cell.length_b   1.000
_cell.length_c   1.000
_cell.angle_alpha   90.00
_cell.angle_beta   90.00
_cell.angle_gamma   90.00
#
_symmetry.space_group_name_H-M   'P 1'
#
loop_
_entity.id
_entity.type
_entity.pdbx_description
1 polymer ?
#
loop_
_entity_poly.entity_id
_entity_poly.type
_entity_poly.pdbx_seq_one_letter_code
_entity_poly.pdbx_strand_id
1 'polypeptide(L)'
;PKHGGLVSQTDLCPTLAVILGVPIPSGNIGQVITEALTGYTLPQKVAILYHNAVQSMQVLGDCVSDLHKESAYLIFREAKLKLRKWLVAKNDSLSQRLWESQGEGLLTSFSESLRLISEQVSKLSTQYDVYAMAVSIVLMWMILVSLLLSSMPSYETAGTGPGPSKQYLYTIFPIVGSAVLSHIIMCTGEVKGGFEPS
;
A
#
# COMPACT_ATOMS: atom_id res chain seq x y z
N PRO A 1 -16.01 -3.39 26.68
CA PRO A 1 -15.26 -2.79 25.56
C PRO A 1 -14.68 -3.90 24.65
N LYS A 2 -15.40 -4.24 23.57
CA LYS A 2 -14.96 -5.26 22.61
C LYS A 2 -14.00 -4.56 21.65
N HIS A 3 -12.70 -4.82 21.78
CA HIS A 3 -11.66 -4.24 20.93
C HIS A 3 -11.71 -5.02 19.61
N GLY A 4 -12.61 -4.61 18.71
CA GLY A 4 -12.88 -5.28 17.44
C GLY A 4 -11.94 -4.81 16.35
N GLY A 5 -11.09 -5.72 15.85
CA GLY A 5 -10.24 -5.51 14.67
C GLY A 5 -8.87 -4.91 14.99
N LEU A 6 -7.80 -5.53 14.49
CA LEU A 6 -6.49 -4.90 14.47
C LEU A 6 -6.59 -3.64 13.59
N VAL A 7 -6.43 -2.46 14.19
CA VAL A 7 -6.32 -1.19 13.47
C VAL A 7 -4.95 -1.12 12.81
N SER A 8 -4.91 -0.83 11.52
CA SER A 8 -3.67 -0.64 10.77
C SER A 8 -3.20 0.81 10.80
N GLN A 9 -1.90 1.06 10.66
CA GLN A 9 -1.37 2.43 10.53
C GLN A 9 -1.98 3.17 9.32
N THR A 10 -2.31 2.43 8.26
CA THR A 10 -2.98 2.95 7.06
C THR A 10 -4.36 3.54 7.36
N ASP A 11 -5.00 3.13 8.46
CA ASP A 11 -6.37 3.53 8.82
C ASP A 11 -6.42 4.93 9.46
N LEU A 12 -5.27 5.45 9.90
CA LEU A 12 -5.17 6.77 10.55
C LEU A 12 -5.45 7.91 9.57
N CYS A 13 -4.89 7.84 8.36
CA CYS A 13 -5.06 8.87 7.33
C CYS A 13 -6.53 9.11 6.96
N PRO A 14 -7.31 8.09 6.54
CA PRO A 14 -8.71 8.30 6.17
C PRO A 14 -9.57 8.66 7.39
N THR A 15 -9.26 8.13 8.58
CA THR A 15 -9.98 8.47 9.81
C THR A 15 -9.80 9.93 10.19
N LEU A 16 -8.56 10.43 10.18
CA LEU A 16 -8.25 11.82 10.51
C LEU A 16 -8.82 12.78 9.45
N ALA A 17 -8.77 12.40 8.17
CA ALA A 17 -9.34 13.21 7.10
C ALA A 17 -10.84 13.47 7.34
N VAL A 18 -11.59 12.41 7.68
CA VAL A 18 -13.02 12.52 8.00
C VAL A 18 -13.26 13.38 9.24
N ILE A 19 -12.49 13.18 10.32
CA ILE A 19 -12.66 13.95 11.57
C ILE A 19 -12.36 15.44 11.35
N LEU A 20 -11.35 15.76 10.55
CA LEU A 20 -10.98 17.14 10.21
C LEU A 20 -11.88 17.76 9.13
N GLY A 21 -12.80 16.99 8.53
CA GLY A 21 -13.66 17.46 7.45
C GLY A 21 -12.93 17.75 6.15
N VAL A 22 -11.76 17.12 5.92
CA VAL A 22 -10.98 17.24 4.69
C VAL A 22 -11.20 16.00 3.81
N PRO A 23 -11.03 16.11 2.47
CA PRO A 23 -11.18 14.96 1.59
C PRO A 23 -10.14 13.87 1.92
N ILE A 24 -10.57 12.61 1.86
CA ILE A 24 -9.67 11.45 1.96
C ILE A 24 -8.75 11.46 0.72
N PRO A 25 -7.42 11.28 0.87
CA PRO A 25 -6.52 11.17 -0.28
C PRO A 25 -6.88 10.01 -1.21
N SER A 26 -6.79 10.22 -2.53
CA SER A 26 -7.21 9.23 -3.54
C SER A 26 -6.43 7.91 -3.51
N GLY A 27 -5.15 7.94 -3.14
CA GLY A 27 -4.30 6.75 -3.00
C GLY A 27 -4.47 6.00 -1.68
N ASN A 28 -5.47 6.35 -0.86
CA ASN A 28 -5.68 5.70 0.42
C ASN A 28 -6.19 4.25 0.26
N ILE A 29 -5.50 3.32 0.91
CA ILE A 29 -5.88 1.90 1.03
C ILE A 29 -6.39 1.52 2.44
N GLY A 30 -6.34 2.46 3.39
CA GLY A 30 -6.83 2.24 4.75
C GLY A 30 -8.35 2.37 4.86
N GLN A 31 -8.90 1.86 5.96
CA GLN A 31 -10.32 2.02 6.29
C GLN A 31 -10.54 3.10 7.36
N VAL A 32 -11.69 3.77 7.30
CA VAL A 32 -12.10 4.69 8.37
C VAL A 32 -12.53 3.89 9.61
N ILE A 33 -11.95 4.23 10.76
CA ILE A 33 -12.28 3.62 12.06
C ILE A 33 -13.62 4.18 12.56
N THR A 34 -14.68 3.38 12.46
CA THR A 34 -16.06 3.82 12.78
C THR A 34 -16.29 4.20 14.24
N GLU A 35 -15.47 3.65 15.14
CA GLU A 35 -15.47 3.89 16.57
C GLU A 35 -14.93 5.29 16.90
N ALA A 36 -14.00 5.80 16.09
CA ALA A 36 -13.44 7.14 16.23
C ALA A 36 -14.43 8.24 15.80
N LEU A 37 -15.43 7.89 14.97
CA LEU A 37 -16.49 8.80 14.51
C LEU A 37 -17.56 9.03 15.59
N THR A 38 -17.13 9.53 16.75
CA THR A 38 -18.01 9.95 17.83
C THR A 38 -18.87 11.13 17.37
N GLY A 39 -20.18 11.10 17.65
CA GLY A 39 -21.13 12.12 17.22
C GLY A 39 -21.72 11.94 15.81
N TYR A 40 -21.20 11.01 15.01
CA TYR A 40 -21.77 10.69 13.69
C TYR A 40 -22.96 9.71 13.81
N THR A 41 -24.03 9.99 13.06
CA THR A 41 -25.19 9.10 12.93
C THR A 41 -24.86 7.87 12.08
N LEU A 42 -25.60 6.77 12.26
CA LEU A 42 -25.41 5.54 11.48
C LEU A 42 -25.41 5.77 9.95
N PRO A 43 -26.35 6.54 9.35
CA PRO A 43 -26.28 6.91 7.93
C PRO A 43 -25.01 7.62 7.52
N GLN A 44 -24.49 8.52 8.35
CA GLN A 44 -23.26 9.23 8.05
C GLN A 44 -22.07 8.27 8.08
N LYS A 45 -21.98 7.40 9.09
CA LYS A 45 -20.93 6.38 9.15
C LYS A 45 -20.94 5.46 7.93
N VAL A 46 -22.13 4.99 7.53
CA VAL A 46 -22.30 4.15 6.33
C VAL A 46 -21.91 4.91 5.07
N ALA A 47 -22.30 6.18 4.93
CA ALA A 47 -21.92 7.01 3.78
C ALA A 47 -20.40 7.23 3.70
N ILE A 48 -19.76 7.51 4.84
CA ILE A 48 -18.31 7.67 4.94
C ILE A 48 -17.59 6.40 4.49
N LEU A 49 -17.98 5.23 5.02
CA LEU A 49 -17.39 3.94 4.62
C LEU A 49 -17.65 3.62 3.15
N TYR A 50 -18.85 3.93 2.63
CA TYR A 50 -19.14 3.77 1.22
C TYR A 50 -18.21 4.60 0.33
N HIS A 51 -17.99 5.87 0.65
CA HIS A 51 -17.07 6.74 -0.10
C HIS A 51 -15.61 6.32 0.02
N ASN A 52 -15.18 5.86 1.20
CA ASN A 52 -13.86 5.29 1.39
C ASN A 52 -13.68 4.01 0.54
N ALA A 53 -14.66 3.10 0.54
CA ALA A 53 -14.64 1.88 -0.25
C ALA A 53 -14.66 2.15 -1.76
N VAL A 54 -15.39 3.15 -2.24
CA VAL A 54 -15.38 3.56 -3.66
C VAL A 54 -13.98 3.98 -4.09
N GLN A 55 -13.30 4.81 -3.30
CA GLN A 55 -11.94 5.28 -3.62
C GLN A 55 -10.94 4.13 -3.58
N SER A 56 -10.96 3.29 -2.55
CA SER A 56 -10.06 2.14 -2.48
C SER A 56 -10.34 1.11 -3.58
N MET A 57 -11.58 1.01 -4.08
CA MET A 57 -11.89 0.16 -5.23
C MET A 57 -11.26 0.67 -6.54
N GLN A 58 -11.12 1.99 -6.70
CA GLN A 58 -10.40 2.57 -7.83
C GLN A 58 -8.92 2.17 -7.76
N VAL A 59 -8.30 2.31 -6.59
CA VAL A 59 -6.90 1.87 -6.36
C VAL A 59 -6.72 0.39 -6.66
N LEU A 60 -7.66 -0.47 -6.23
CA LEU A 60 -7.61 -1.90 -6.57
C LEU A 60 -7.72 -2.13 -8.08
N GLY A 61 -8.62 -1.42 -8.76
CA GLY A 61 -8.79 -1.49 -10.21
C GLY A 61 -7.54 -1.09 -10.99
N ASP A 62 -6.74 -0.16 -10.46
CA ASP A 62 -5.46 0.22 -11.05
C ASP A 62 -4.39 -0.87 -10.87
N CYS A 63 -4.55 -1.74 -9.88
CA CYS A 63 -3.58 -2.80 -9.54
C CYS A 63 -3.89 -4.16 -10.19
N VAL A 64 -5.14 -4.44 -10.59
CA VAL A 64 -5.56 -5.76 -11.09
C VAL A 64 -6.20 -5.68 -12.48
N SER A 65 -5.93 -6.67 -13.33
CA SER A 65 -6.47 -6.71 -14.70
C SER A 65 -7.95 -7.12 -14.78
N ASP A 66 -8.47 -7.87 -13.80
CA ASP A 66 -9.86 -8.34 -13.78
C ASP A 66 -10.52 -8.12 -12.41
N LEU A 67 -10.92 -6.88 -12.16
CA LEU A 67 -11.54 -6.45 -10.90
C LEU A 67 -12.81 -7.24 -10.56
N HIS A 68 -13.56 -7.72 -11.55
CA HIS A 68 -14.86 -8.37 -11.32
C HIS A 68 -14.75 -9.75 -10.66
N LYS A 69 -13.58 -10.38 -10.73
CA LYS A 69 -13.30 -11.66 -10.07
C LYS A 69 -12.80 -11.50 -8.63
N GLU A 70 -12.40 -10.30 -8.23
CA GLU A 70 -11.88 -10.05 -6.89
C GLU A 70 -12.97 -10.21 -5.82
N SER A 71 -12.66 -10.97 -4.76
CA SER A 71 -13.59 -11.18 -3.64
C SER A 71 -14.00 -9.85 -2.98
N ALA A 72 -13.04 -8.92 -2.86
CA ALA A 72 -13.27 -7.57 -2.38
C ALA A 72 -14.34 -6.82 -3.18
N TYR A 73 -14.33 -6.95 -4.51
CA TYR A 73 -15.31 -6.34 -5.40
C TYR A 73 -16.69 -6.99 -5.27
N LEU A 74 -16.75 -8.31 -5.12
CA LEU A 74 -18.03 -9.02 -4.95
C LEU A 74 -18.74 -8.59 -3.66
N ILE A 75 -18.01 -8.53 -2.54
CA ILE A 75 -18.56 -8.06 -1.25
C ILE A 75 -19.01 -6.61 -1.35
N PHE A 76 -18.19 -5.72 -1.94
CA PHE A 76 -18.56 -4.32 -2.16
C PHE A 76 -19.84 -4.19 -3.01
N ARG A 77 -19.95 -4.96 -4.09
CA ARG A 77 -21.11 -4.93 -4.98
C ARG A 77 -22.38 -5.36 -4.24
N GLU A 78 -22.31 -6.42 -3.44
CA GLU A 78 -23.43 -6.88 -2.63
C GLU A 78 -23.83 -5.84 -1.57
N ALA A 79 -22.84 -5.28 -0.86
CA ALA A 79 -23.05 -4.22 0.13
C ALA A 79 -23.69 -2.97 -0.51
N LYS A 80 -23.25 -2.56 -1.70
CA LYS A 80 -23.83 -1.44 -2.46
C LYS A 80 -25.30 -1.68 -2.84
N LEU A 81 -25.67 -2.91 -3.18
CA LEU A 81 -27.07 -3.28 -3.45
C LEU A 81 -27.92 -3.24 -2.18
N LYS A 82 -27.39 -3.76 -1.06
CA LYS A 82 -28.04 -3.70 0.26
C LYS A 82 -28.23 -2.25 0.72
N LEU A 83 -27.22 -1.39 0.51
CA LEU A 83 -27.26 0.03 0.86
C LEU A 83 -28.43 0.76 0.20
N ARG A 84 -28.66 0.52 -1.11
CA ARG A 84 -29.80 1.13 -1.82
C ARG A 84 -31.14 0.71 -1.21
N LYS A 85 -31.31 -0.57 -0.90
CA LYS A 85 -32.53 -1.09 -0.27
C LYS A 85 -32.74 -0.48 1.12
N TRP A 86 -31.65 -0.41 1.90
CA TRP A 86 -31.65 0.16 3.26
C TRP A 86 -32.00 1.65 3.29
N LEU A 87 -31.51 2.43 2.32
CA LEU A 87 -31.85 3.85 2.18
C LEU A 87 -33.35 4.06 1.85
N VAL A 88 -33.92 3.24 0.96
CA VAL A 88 -35.35 3.31 0.60
C VAL A 88 -36.24 2.85 1.76
N ALA A 89 -35.81 1.83 2.51
CA ALA A 89 -36.54 1.29 3.66
C ALA A 89 -36.67 2.26 4.85
N LYS A 90 -35.93 3.38 4.87
CA LYS A 90 -35.99 4.37 5.95
C LYS A 90 -37.39 5.00 6.11
N ASN A 91 -38.16 5.11 5.02
CA ASN A 91 -39.50 5.69 5.05
C ASN A 91 -40.60 4.67 5.37
N ASP A 92 -40.24 3.39 5.51
CA ASP A 92 -41.17 2.31 5.83
C ASP A 92 -41.18 2.10 7.35
N SER A 93 -42.37 2.11 7.96
CA SER A 93 -42.57 2.08 9.42
C SER A 93 -42.23 0.73 10.09
N LEU A 94 -41.67 -0.22 9.35
CA LEU A 94 -41.63 -1.66 9.65
C LEU A 94 -40.50 -2.09 10.62
N SER A 95 -40.32 -1.35 11.71
CA SER A 95 -39.33 -1.58 12.80
C SER A 95 -37.97 -0.91 12.57
N GLN A 96 -37.82 0.28 13.15
CA GLN A 96 -36.56 1.02 13.25
C GLN A 96 -35.37 0.15 13.70
N ARG A 97 -35.60 -0.85 14.57
CA ARG A 97 -34.55 -1.78 15.03
C ARG A 97 -33.99 -2.65 13.90
N LEU A 98 -34.84 -3.06 12.96
CA LEU A 98 -34.39 -3.84 11.80
C LEU A 98 -33.55 -2.98 10.88
N TRP A 99 -33.95 -1.73 10.66
CA TRP A 99 -33.18 -0.77 9.88
C TRP A 99 -31.82 -0.46 10.53
N GLU A 100 -31.76 -0.24 11.84
CA GLU A 100 -30.50 -0.06 12.56
C GLU A 100 -29.57 -1.28 12.42
N SER A 101 -30.11 -2.49 12.63
CA SER A 101 -29.36 -3.75 12.46
C SER A 101 -28.80 -3.94 11.05
N GLN A 102 -29.58 -3.61 10.02
CA GLN A 102 -29.12 -3.65 8.63
C GLN A 102 -28.00 -2.64 8.35
N GLY A 103 -28.06 -1.46 8.99
CA GLY A 103 -27.01 -0.45 8.87
C GLY A 103 -25.69 -0.89 9.51
N GLU A 104 -25.74 -1.51 10.69
CA GLU A 104 -24.55 -2.13 11.32
C GLU A 104 -23.97 -3.27 10.46
N GLY A 105 -24.84 -4.06 9.83
CA GLY A 105 -24.44 -5.07 8.85
C GLY A 105 -23.71 -4.46 7.63
N LEU A 106 -24.17 -3.29 7.15
CA LEU A 106 -23.51 -2.56 6.07
C LEU A 106 -22.13 -2.04 6.46
N LEU A 107 -21.97 -1.50 7.68
CA LEU A 107 -20.67 -1.09 8.19
C LEU A 107 -19.69 -2.28 8.17
N THR A 108 -20.14 -3.44 8.65
CA THR A 108 -19.35 -4.67 8.66
C THR A 108 -18.94 -5.10 7.26
N SER A 109 -19.88 -5.14 6.30
CA SER A 109 -19.59 -5.55 4.92
C SER A 109 -18.64 -4.58 4.19
N PHE A 110 -18.75 -3.28 4.43
CA PHE A 110 -17.82 -2.30 3.84
C PHE A 110 -16.43 -2.39 4.46
N SER A 111 -16.33 -2.53 5.79
CA SER A 111 -15.04 -2.74 6.47
C SER A 111 -14.36 -4.04 6.01
N GLU A 112 -15.13 -5.12 5.81
CA GLU A 112 -14.59 -6.37 5.29
C GLU A 112 -14.05 -6.20 3.86
N SER A 113 -14.80 -5.54 2.98
CA SER A 113 -14.34 -5.23 1.63
C SER A 113 -13.07 -4.39 1.64
N LEU A 114 -13.02 -3.31 2.42
CA LEU A 114 -11.85 -2.43 2.56
C LEU A 114 -10.62 -3.20 3.07
N ARG A 115 -10.80 -4.10 4.04
CA ARG A 115 -9.72 -4.95 4.55
C ARG A 115 -9.12 -5.84 3.45
N LEU A 116 -9.97 -6.47 2.64
CA LEU A 116 -9.52 -7.30 1.51
C LEU A 116 -8.82 -6.47 0.43
N ILE A 117 -9.31 -5.25 0.14
CA ILE A 117 -8.63 -4.33 -0.79
C ILE A 117 -7.22 -4.02 -0.27
N SER A 118 -7.10 -3.62 0.99
CA SER A 118 -5.82 -3.28 1.61
C SER A 118 -4.84 -4.45 1.56
N GLU A 119 -5.30 -5.66 1.84
CA GLU A 119 -4.49 -6.89 1.78
C GLU A 119 -3.99 -7.16 0.35
N GLN A 120 -4.86 -7.09 -0.66
CA GLN A 120 -4.48 -7.33 -2.05
C GLN A 120 -3.54 -6.25 -2.58
N VAL A 121 -3.84 -4.97 -2.35
CA VAL A 121 -2.97 -3.88 -2.81
C VAL A 121 -1.62 -3.91 -2.11
N SER A 122 -1.57 -4.25 -0.81
CA SER A 122 -0.30 -4.43 -0.09
C SER A 122 0.51 -5.60 -0.65
N LYS A 123 -0.16 -6.71 -0.98
CA LYS A 123 0.49 -7.87 -1.61
C LYS A 123 1.06 -7.52 -2.99
N LEU A 124 0.32 -6.79 -3.81
CA LEU A 124 0.78 -6.38 -5.14
C LEU A 124 1.92 -5.35 -5.05
N SER A 125 1.82 -4.39 -4.13
CA SER A 125 2.85 -3.36 -3.92
C SER A 125 4.18 -3.94 -3.43
N THR A 126 4.12 -4.95 -2.55
CA THR A 126 5.33 -5.61 -2.02
C THR A 126 6.02 -6.50 -3.05
N GLN A 127 5.32 -7.02 -4.06
CA GLN A 127 5.95 -7.84 -5.10
C GLN A 127 6.87 -7.06 -6.04
N TYR A 128 6.66 -5.75 -6.22
CA TYR A 128 7.48 -4.94 -7.13
C TYR A 128 8.81 -4.44 -6.50
N ASP A 129 8.90 -4.34 -5.17
CA ASP A 129 10.06 -3.71 -4.51
C ASP A 129 11.09 -4.71 -3.92
N VAL A 130 10.88 -6.03 -4.00
CA VAL A 130 11.89 -6.98 -3.48
C VAL A 130 13.20 -6.90 -4.26
N TYR A 131 13.12 -6.69 -5.58
CA TYR A 131 14.31 -6.56 -6.43
C TYR A 131 15.07 -5.26 -6.14
N ALA A 132 14.37 -4.13 -6.01
CA ALA A 132 15.00 -2.86 -5.70
C ALA A 132 15.55 -2.81 -4.26
N MET A 133 14.90 -3.46 -3.29
CA MET A 133 15.46 -3.67 -1.95
C MET A 133 16.73 -4.53 -1.99
N ALA A 134 16.72 -5.65 -2.72
CA ALA A 134 17.90 -6.51 -2.86
C ALA A 134 19.08 -5.76 -3.50
N VAL A 135 18.82 -4.97 -4.55
CA VAL A 135 19.82 -4.09 -5.18
C VAL A 135 20.39 -3.10 -4.18
N SER A 136 19.52 -2.42 -3.42
CA SER A 136 19.92 -1.42 -2.43
C SER A 136 20.81 -2.05 -1.34
N ILE A 137 20.50 -3.27 -0.89
CA ILE A 137 21.31 -4.01 0.08
C ILE A 137 22.69 -4.36 -0.50
N VAL A 138 22.75 -4.87 -1.74
CA VAL A 138 24.03 -5.21 -2.40
C VAL A 138 24.89 -3.97 -2.61
N LEU A 139 24.30 -2.86 -3.05
CA LEU A 139 25.00 -1.59 -3.22
C LEU A 139 25.52 -1.04 -1.89
N MET A 140 24.71 -1.12 -0.83
CA MET A 140 25.12 -0.69 0.51
C MET A 140 26.31 -1.50 1.02
N TRP A 141 26.32 -2.82 0.80
CA TRP A 141 27.46 -3.69 1.13
C TRP A 141 28.71 -3.35 0.31
N MET A 142 28.59 -3.10 -0.99
CA MET A 142 29.72 -2.73 -1.84
C MET A 142 30.35 -1.40 -1.39
N ILE A 143 29.53 -0.41 -1.04
CA ILE A 143 29.98 0.89 -0.51
C ILE A 143 30.65 0.71 0.85
N LEU A 144 30.05 -0.07 1.76
CA LEU A 144 30.58 -0.35 3.09
C LEU A 144 31.95 -1.02 3.02
N VAL A 145 32.09 -2.05 2.18
CA VAL A 145 33.36 -2.74 1.95
C VAL A 145 34.40 -1.77 1.39
N SER A 146 34.04 -0.95 0.40
CA SER A 146 34.95 0.04 -0.20
C SER A 146 35.45 1.06 0.83
N LEU A 147 34.56 1.56 1.70
CA LEU A 147 34.90 2.45 2.82
C LEU A 147 35.83 1.77 3.83
N LEU A 148 35.56 0.52 4.19
CA LEU A 148 36.40 -0.23 5.12
C LEU A 148 37.80 -0.45 4.54
N LEU A 149 37.93 -0.91 3.29
CA LEU A 149 39.24 -1.10 2.67
C LEU A 149 39.99 0.22 2.46
N SER A 150 39.28 1.34 2.23
CA SER A 150 39.89 2.68 2.20
C SER A 150 40.34 3.17 3.58
N SER A 151 39.70 2.71 4.65
CA SER A 151 39.99 3.13 6.03
C SER A 151 41.04 2.25 6.71
N MET A 152 41.33 1.06 6.16
CA MET A 152 42.41 0.22 6.64
C MET A 152 43.74 0.94 6.38
N PRO A 153 44.54 1.26 7.42
CA PRO A 153 45.86 1.83 7.21
C PRO A 153 46.66 0.85 6.38
N SER A 154 47.10 1.29 5.20
CA SER A 154 48.05 0.52 4.39
C SER A 154 49.26 0.28 5.27
N TYR A 155 49.49 -0.97 5.65
CA TYR A 155 50.80 -1.42 6.10
C TYR A 155 51.71 -1.28 4.88
N GLU A 156 52.22 -0.07 4.68
CA GLU A 156 53.30 0.19 3.75
C GLU A 156 54.58 -0.16 4.48
N THR A 157 55.20 -1.26 4.07
CA THR A 157 56.65 -1.40 4.19
C THR A 157 57.24 -0.17 3.50
N ALA A 158 57.90 0.67 4.30
CA ALA A 158 58.45 1.98 3.94
C ALA A 158 58.77 2.17 2.44
N GLY A 159 58.04 3.07 1.77
CA GLY A 159 58.60 3.81 0.63
C GLY A 159 57.83 3.83 -0.70
N THR A 160 56.62 3.30 -0.82
CA THR A 160 55.85 3.44 -2.07
C THR A 160 54.37 3.49 -1.76
N GLY A 161 53.77 4.68 -1.92
CA GLY A 161 52.33 4.93 -1.78
C GLY A 161 51.47 3.93 -2.57
N PRO A 162 50.14 3.88 -2.32
CA PRO A 162 49.28 2.87 -2.92
C PRO A 162 49.44 2.89 -4.43
N GLY A 163 50.07 1.84 -4.97
CA GLY A 163 50.32 1.74 -6.40
C GLY A 163 49.01 1.86 -7.19
N PRO A 164 49.05 2.39 -8.43
CA PRO A 164 47.85 2.68 -9.22
C PRO A 164 46.90 1.47 -9.31
N SER A 165 47.44 0.25 -9.32
CA SER A 165 46.68 -1.00 -9.32
C SER A 165 45.76 -1.23 -8.12
N LYS A 166 46.18 -0.84 -6.90
CA LYS A 166 45.36 -0.99 -5.69
C LYS A 166 44.26 0.07 -5.61
N GLN A 167 44.57 1.29 -6.07
CA GLN A 167 43.59 2.38 -6.14
C GLN A 167 42.45 2.08 -7.11
N TYR A 168 42.73 1.41 -8.24
CA TYR A 168 41.71 0.93 -9.16
C TYR A 168 40.84 -0.20 -8.58
N LEU A 169 41.39 -1.09 -7.75
CA LEU A 169 40.63 -2.12 -7.05
C LEU A 169 39.65 -1.53 -6.01
N TYR A 170 40.04 -0.48 -5.29
CA TYR A 170 39.19 0.13 -4.26
C TYR A 170 38.11 1.05 -4.81
N THR A 171 38.31 1.64 -6.00
CA THR A 171 37.41 2.68 -6.53
C THR A 171 36.69 2.25 -7.80
N ILE A 172 37.39 1.65 -8.77
CA ILE A 172 36.79 1.33 -10.07
C ILE A 172 35.97 0.04 -10.01
N PHE A 173 36.45 -0.99 -9.32
CA PHE A 173 35.75 -2.27 -9.20
C PHE A 173 34.31 -2.16 -8.64
N PRO A 174 34.04 -1.46 -7.51
CA PRO A 174 32.68 -1.33 -6.99
C PRO A 174 31.78 -0.47 -7.90
N ILE A 175 32.34 0.54 -8.59
CA ILE A 175 31.58 1.42 -9.50
C ILE A 175 31.19 0.70 -10.79
N VAL A 176 32.10 -0.07 -11.38
CA VAL A 176 31.80 -0.87 -12.58
C VAL A 176 30.88 -2.04 -12.24
N GLY A 177 31.09 -2.68 -11.08
CA GLY A 177 30.23 -3.75 -10.60
C GLY A 177 28.79 -3.29 -10.36
N SER A 178 28.58 -2.10 -9.76
CA SER A 178 27.24 -1.55 -9.59
C SER A 178 26.57 -1.19 -10.92
N ALA A 179 27.31 -0.59 -11.85
CA ALA A 179 26.78 -0.22 -13.17
C ALA A 179 26.36 -1.44 -14.00
N VAL A 180 27.15 -2.51 -14.00
CA VAL A 180 26.83 -3.76 -14.71
C VAL A 180 25.64 -4.47 -14.07
N LEU A 181 25.56 -4.49 -12.75
CA LEU A 181 24.43 -5.09 -12.04
C LEU A 181 23.12 -4.32 -12.31
N SER A 182 23.16 -2.99 -12.30
CA SER A 182 22.02 -2.15 -12.70
C SER A 182 21.60 -2.41 -14.15
N HIS A 183 22.54 -2.53 -15.08
CA HIS A 183 22.24 -2.79 -16.49
C HIS A 183 21.63 -4.18 -16.71
N ILE A 184 22.20 -5.23 -16.09
CA ILE A 184 21.67 -6.59 -16.20
C ILE A 184 20.22 -6.62 -15.70
N ILE A 185 19.90 -5.93 -14.61
CA ILE A 185 18.56 -5.89 -14.03
C ILE A 185 17.59 -5.06 -14.88
N MET A 186 18.01 -3.91 -15.44
CA MET A 186 17.19 -3.17 -16.40
C MET A 186 16.89 -3.97 -17.67
N CYS A 187 17.82 -4.82 -18.11
CA CYS A 187 17.65 -5.65 -19.31
C CYS A 187 16.93 -6.98 -19.05
N THR A 188 16.88 -7.47 -17.80
CA THR A 188 16.19 -8.72 -17.42
C THR A 188 14.85 -8.49 -16.75
N GLY A 189 14.57 -7.27 -16.28
CA GLY A 189 13.24 -6.83 -15.93
C GLY A 189 12.43 -6.60 -17.19
N GLU A 190 11.83 -7.66 -17.74
CA GLU A 190 10.78 -7.52 -18.76
C GLU A 190 9.70 -6.55 -18.24
N VAL A 191 9.68 -5.35 -18.82
CA VAL A 191 8.54 -4.45 -18.79
C VAL A 191 7.41 -5.13 -19.57
N LYS A 192 6.57 -5.90 -18.87
CA LYS A 192 5.17 -6.12 -19.29
C LYS A 192 4.33 -4.93 -18.84
N GLY A 193 4.66 -3.77 -19.40
CA GLY A 193 3.86 -2.56 -19.34
C GLY A 193 3.48 -2.19 -20.76
N GLY A 194 2.45 -2.86 -21.29
CA GLY A 194 1.78 -2.42 -22.51
C GLY A 194 1.09 -1.08 -22.25
N PHE A 195 1.82 0.00 -22.47
CA PHE A 195 1.28 1.34 -22.64
C PHE A 195 1.10 1.56 -24.14
N GLU A 196 -0.07 1.23 -24.66
CA GLU A 196 -0.53 1.76 -25.94
C GLU A 196 -1.29 3.06 -25.67
N PRO A 197 -0.84 4.21 -26.21
CA PRO A 197 -1.64 5.41 -26.28
C PRO A 197 -2.38 5.45 -27.62
N SER A 198 -3.70 5.31 -27.58
CA SER A 198 -4.65 6.00 -28.48
C SER A 198 -6.08 5.85 -27.96
#